data_AF-A0A4V2V0X3-F1
#
_entry.id   AF-A0A4V2V0X3-F1
#
_cell.length_a   1.000
_cell.length_b   1.000
_cell.length_c   1.000
_cell.angle_alpha   90.00
_cell.angle_beta   90.00
_cell.angle_gamma   90.00
#
_symmetry.space_group_name_H-M   'P 1'
#
loop_
_entity.id
_entity.type
_entity.pdbx_description
1 polymer ?
#
loop_
_entity_poly.entity_id
_entity_poly.type
_entity_poly.pdbx_seq_one_letter_code
_entity_poly.pdbx_strand_id
1 'polypeptide(L)' 'MVPGSGGVRKLHWAGSGRGKRGGLRIIYYWRSRAGQIWLLTLYPKNEQANIPPHILRAIAEEISDE' A
#
# COMPACT_ATOMS: atom_id res chain seq x y z
N MET A 1 7.12 6.61 -0.77
CA MET A 1 7.66 5.23 -0.65
C MET A 1 7.76 4.91 0.82
N VAL A 2 7.54 3.65 1.24
CA VAL A 2 7.73 3.26 2.64
C VAL A 2 9.20 2.83 2.83
N PRO A 3 9.99 3.49 3.69
CA PRO A 3 11.38 3.09 3.90
C PRO A 3 11.48 1.69 4.52
N GLY A 4 12.46 0.89 4.10
CA GLY A 4 12.71 -0.45 4.64
C GLY A 4 11.74 -1.55 4.20
N SER A 5 10.78 -1.24 3.31
CA SER A 5 9.75 -2.19 2.86
C SER A 5 10.03 -2.80 1.47
N GLY A 6 11.27 -2.75 0.97
CA GLY A 6 11.61 -3.36 -0.33
C GLY A 6 10.97 -2.72 -1.57
N GLY A 7 10.62 -1.43 -1.53
CA GLY A 7 10.09 -0.71 -2.69
C GLY A 7 8.57 -0.51 -2.72
N VAL A 8 7.86 -0.96 -1.68
CA VAL A 8 6.42 -0.67 -1.49
C VAL A 8 6.16 0.84 -1.36
N ARG A 9 5.05 1.27 -1.96
CA ARG A 9 4.60 2.66 -2.02
C ARG A 9 3.23 2.80 -1.34
N LYS A 10 2.98 4.02 -0.85
CA LYS A 10 1.73 4.41 -0.19
C LYS A 10 1.13 5.58 -0.95
N LEU A 11 -0.12 5.44 -1.35
CA LEU A 11 -0.93 6.48 -1.98
C LEU A 11 -2.01 6.92 -0.99
N HIS A 12 -2.15 8.23 -0.81
CA HIS A 12 -3.25 8.82 -0.07
C HIS A 12 -4.36 9.16 -1.05
N TRP A 13 -5.46 8.42 -0.97
CA TRP A 13 -6.63 8.65 -1.79
C TRP A 13 -7.67 9.45 -1.00
N ALA A 14 -8.11 10.58 -1.54
CA ALA A 14 -9.28 11.28 -1.01
C ALA A 14 -10.52 10.55 -1.52
N GLY A 15 -11.13 9.69 -0.71
CA GLY A 15 -12.34 8.97 -1.12
C GLY A 15 -13.48 9.93 -1.42
N SER A 16 -14.28 9.59 -2.43
CA SER A 16 -15.49 10.32 -2.77
C SER A 16 -16.65 9.86 -1.88
N GLY A 17 -17.32 10.79 -1.21
CA GLY A 17 -18.66 10.56 -0.63
C GLY A 17 -18.78 10.26 0.87
N ARG A 18 -17.69 10.18 1.66
CA ARG A 18 -17.77 9.86 3.11
C ARG A 18 -17.19 10.95 4.03
N GLY A 19 -17.78 12.15 3.99
CA GLY A 19 -17.52 13.26 4.93
C GLY A 19 -16.04 13.69 5.09
N LYS A 20 -15.73 14.50 6.12
CA LYS A 20 -14.38 15.07 6.38
C LYS A 20 -13.25 14.03 6.58
N ARG A 21 -13.57 12.73 6.75
CA ARG A 21 -12.61 11.65 7.08
C ARG A 21 -12.51 10.54 6.03
N GLY A 22 -13.19 10.63 4.88
CA GLY A 22 -13.28 9.57 3.86
C GLY A 22 -12.00 9.26 3.07
N GLY A 23 -10.81 9.48 3.62
CA GLY A 23 -9.55 9.15 2.95
C GLY A 23 -9.22 7.66 3.05
N LEU A 24 -8.67 7.09 1.98
CA LEU A 24 -8.13 5.74 1.94
C LEU A 24 -6.60 5.80 1.83
N ARG A 25 -5.92 4.85 2.46
CA ARG A 25 -4.49 4.60 2.24
C ARG A 25 -4.37 3.33 1.42
N ILE A 26 -3.89 3.50 0.20
CA ILE A 26 -3.62 2.40 -0.73
C ILE A 26 -2.13 2.07 -0.63
N ILE A 27 -1.81 0.82 -0.35
CA ILE A 27 -0.44 0.31 -0.35
C ILE A 27 -0.27 -0.53 -1.61
N TYR A 28 0.73 -0.20 -2.40
CA TYR A 28 0.98 -0.86 -3.68
C TYR A 28 2.46 -1.10 -3.92
N TYR A 29 2.76 -2.10 -4.73
CA TYR A 29 4.09 -2.43 -5.21
C TYR A 29 4.15 -2.25 -6.73
N TRP A 30 5.27 -1.73 -7.23
CA TRP A 30 5.48 -1.54 -8.66
C TRP A 30 6.53 -2.51 -9.17
N ARG A 31 6.09 -3.52 -9.92
CA ARG A 31 6.96 -4.51 -10.57
C ARG A 31 7.41 -3.95 -11.92
N SER A 32 8.45 -3.12 -11.88
CA SER A 32 8.94 -2.38 -13.06
C SER A 32 9.29 -3.27 -14.25
N ARG A 33 9.89 -4.44 -14.02
CA ARG A 33 10.25 -5.40 -15.08
C ARG A 33 9.05 -5.95 -15.85
N ALA A 34 7.89 -6.07 -15.19
CA ALA A 34 6.66 -6.58 -15.80
C ALA A 34 5.68 -5.46 -16.19
N GLY A 35 6.00 -4.20 -15.89
CA GLY A 35 5.08 -3.07 -16.09
C GLY A 35 3.80 -3.13 -15.24
N GLN A 36 3.79 -3.92 -14.17
CA GLN A 36 2.59 -4.20 -13.37
C GLN A 36 2.56 -3.42 -12.06
N ILE A 37 1.37 -2.99 -11.65
CA ILE A 37 1.10 -2.41 -10.33
C ILE A 37 0.28 -3.42 -9.53
N TRP A 38 0.83 -3.83 -8.40
CA TRP A 38 0.20 -4.78 -7.49
C TRP A 38 -0.36 -4.02 -6.30
N LEU A 39 -1.67 -4.11 -6.08
CA LEU A 39 -2.32 -3.56 -4.90
C LEU A 39 -2.15 -4.57 -3.75
N LEU A 40 -1.38 -4.22 -2.73
CA LEU A 40 -1.12 -5.13 -1.61
C LEU A 40 -2.24 -5.09 -0.58
N THR A 41 -2.67 -3.87 -0.22
CA THR A 41 -3.75 -3.67 0.76
C THR A 41 -4.27 -2.24 0.71
N LEU A 42 -5.47 -2.03 1.26
CA LEU A 42 -6.11 -0.73 1.41
C LEU A 42 -6.76 -0.63 2.79
N TYR A 43 -6.65 0.53 3.43
CA TYR A 43 -7.31 0.76 4.71
C TYR A 43 -7.80 2.22 4.85
N PRO A 44 -8.92 2.44 5.56
CA PRO A 44 -9.40 3.78 5.89
C PRO A 44 -8.40 4.60 6.69
N LYS A 45 -8.46 5.93 6.54
CA LYS A 45 -7.59 6.88 7.26
C LYS A 45 -7.65 6.70 8.79
N ASN A 46 -8.80 6.29 9.32
CA ASN A 46 -9.09 6.23 10.77
C ASN A 46 -8.86 4.85 11.39
N GLU A 47 -8.64 3.80 10.61
CA GLU A 47 -8.57 2.43 11.13
C GLU A 47 -7.15 2.03 11.53
N GLN A 48 -6.16 2.40 10.71
CA GLN A 48 -4.77 2.06 10.93
C GLN A 48 -3.87 3.28 10.65
N ALA A 49 -2.91 3.56 11.52
CA ALA A 49 -1.97 4.67 11.34
C ALA A 49 -0.83 4.32 10.38
N ASN A 50 -0.20 3.15 10.57
CA ASN A 50 0.87 2.66 9.73
C ASN A 50 0.97 1.13 9.79
N ILE A 51 1.38 0.52 8.69
CA ILE A 51 1.76 -0.90 8.67
C ILE A 51 3.29 -0.97 8.79
N PRO A 52 3.86 -1.81 9.67
CA PRO A 52 5.30 -1.93 9.80
C PRO A 52 5.97 -2.30 8.46
N PRO A 53 7.11 -1.69 8.10
CA PRO A 53 7.78 -1.94 6.83
C PRO A 53 8.14 -3.41 6.59
N HIS A 54 8.50 -4.16 7.64
CA HIS A 54 8.86 -5.58 7.53
C HIS A 54 7.66 -6.45 7.09
N ILE A 55 6.45 -6.12 7.53
CA ILE A 55 5.22 -6.81 7.10
C ILE A 55 4.95 -6.53 5.63
N LEU A 56 5.04 -5.27 5.21
CA LEU A 56 4.84 -4.89 3.81
C LEU A 56 5.86 -5.54 2.88
N ARG A 57 7.09 -5.72 3.36
CA ARG A 57 8.14 -6.44 2.64
C ARG A 57 7.80 -7.91 2.48
N ALA A 58 7.41 -8.60 3.56
CA ALA A 58 7.03 -10.01 3.50
C ALA A 58 5.86 -10.24 2.53
N ILE A 59 4.85 -9.38 2.55
CA ILE A 59 3.72 -9.46 1.60
C ILE A 59 4.20 -9.26 0.15
N ALA A 60 5.11 -8.32 -0.09
CA ALA A 60 5.62 -8.06 -1.44
C ALA A 60 6.53 -9.20 -1.96
N GLU A 61 7.29 -9.84 -1.07
CA GLU A 61 8.14 -11.00 -1.39
C GLU A 61 7.27 -12.21 -1.76
N GLU A 62 6.30 -12.57 -0.93
CA GLU A 62 5.38 -13.70 -1.17
C GLU A 62 4.66 -13.57 -2.53
N ILE A 63 4.19 -12.36 -2.84
CA ILE A 63 3.45 -12.08 -4.07
C ILE A 63 4.36 -12.01 -5.30
N SER A 64 5.66 -11.75 -5.12
CA SER A 64 6.62 -11.70 -6.24
C SER A 64 7.16 -13.07 -6.64
N ASP A 65 7.02 -14.07 -5.76
CA ASP A 65 7.44 -15.45 -5.97
C ASP A 65 6.39 -16.29 -6.74
N GLU A 66 5.20 -15.74 -7.01
CA GLU A 66 4.22 -16.20 -8.03
C GLU A 66 4.51 -15.63 -9.43
#